data_AF-R7HNL2-F1
#
_entry.id   AF-R7HNL2-F1
#
_cell.length_a   1.000
_cell.length_b   1.000
_cell.length_c   1.000
_cell.angle_alpha   90.00
_cell.angle_beta   90.00
_cell.angle_gamma   90.00
#
_symmetry.space_group_name_H-M   'P 1'
#
loop_
_entity.id
_entity.type
_entity.pdbx_description
1 polymer ?
#
loop_
_entity_poly.entity_id
_entity_poly.type
_entity_poly.pdbx_seq_one_letter_code
_entity_poly.pdbx_strand_id
1 'polypeptide(L)'
;MNSQLKQPLVLTAIGATLAVAVVYAAVPLFSIPLFGFGYGWEYVATFFKIGKYLEMVPFLMPFIGLAGTAATLVTKSRGAHVLSISFAALPLMFFGYFVYMIASYPQGEILGAGMEKISILSTLSWSVWACLALSLAAFAVAVANVYKENKNK
;
A
#
# COMPACT_ATOMS: atom_id res chain seq x y z
N MET A 1 -0.80 1.77 -29.40
CA MET A 1 -1.11 2.23 -28.03
C MET A 1 -2.48 1.71 -27.63
N ASN A 2 -2.55 0.90 -26.58
CA ASN A 2 -3.66 -0.02 -26.27
C ASN A 2 -4.97 0.73 -25.95
N SER A 3 -6.11 0.33 -26.52
CA SER A 3 -7.42 1.00 -26.28
C SER A 3 -7.81 1.04 -24.81
N GLN A 4 -7.30 0.10 -24.01
CA GLN A 4 -7.52 0.00 -22.57
C GLN A 4 -6.87 1.14 -21.77
N LEU A 5 -5.70 1.63 -22.19
CA LEU A 5 -5.02 2.76 -21.53
C LEU A 5 -5.79 4.09 -21.66
N LYS A 6 -6.70 4.18 -22.64
CA LYS A 6 -7.57 5.36 -22.80
C LYS A 6 -8.79 5.32 -21.89
N GLN A 7 -9.03 4.20 -21.19
CA GLN A 7 -10.14 4.12 -20.27
C GLN A 7 -9.83 4.90 -18.98
N PRO A 8 -10.72 5.82 -18.56
CA PRO A 8 -10.46 6.67 -17.40
C PRO A 8 -10.29 5.85 -16.12
N LEU A 9 -11.03 4.74 -15.96
CA LEU A 9 -10.90 3.86 -14.79
C LEU A 9 -9.52 3.18 -14.70
N VAL A 10 -8.97 2.74 -15.83
CA VAL A 10 -7.65 2.12 -15.88
C VAL A 10 -6.57 3.13 -15.48
N LEU A 11 -6.65 4.35 -16.01
CA LEU A 11 -5.73 5.43 -15.65
C LEU A 11 -5.84 5.81 -14.17
N THR A 12 -7.05 5.89 -13.61
CA THR A 12 -7.25 6.18 -12.20
C THR A 12 -6.66 5.10 -11.30
N ALA A 13 -6.85 3.81 -11.62
CA ALA A 13 -6.29 2.71 -10.83
C ALA A 13 -4.75 2.69 -10.87
N ILE A 14 -4.15 2.90 -12.04
CA ILE A 14 -2.70 2.98 -12.19
C ILE A 14 -2.15 4.22 -11.48
N GLY A 15 -2.82 5.37 -11.62
CA GLY A 15 -2.43 6.60 -10.94
C GLY A 15 -2.49 6.49 -9.41
N ALA A 16 -3.55 5.87 -8.88
CA ALA A 16 -3.70 5.65 -7.44
C ALA A 16 -2.64 4.69 -6.89
N THR A 17 -2.40 3.56 -7.56
CA THR A 17 -1.34 2.61 -7.15
C THR A 17 0.06 3.23 -7.25
N LEU A 18 0.31 4.08 -8.25
CA LEU A 18 1.57 4.79 -8.37
C LEU A 18 1.76 5.80 -7.23
N ALA A 19 0.71 6.55 -6.90
CA ALA A 19 0.73 7.48 -5.78
C ALA A 19 1.03 6.76 -4.46
N VAL A 20 0.44 5.58 -4.21
CA VAL A 20 0.76 4.74 -3.04
C VAL A 20 2.24 4.40 -3.00
N ALA A 21 2.81 3.89 -4.10
CA ALA A 21 4.22 3.50 -4.16
C ALA A 21 5.16 4.69 -3.91
N VAL A 22 4.85 5.86 -4.48
CA VAL A 22 5.65 7.09 -4.30
C VAL A 22 5.56 7.61 -2.87
N VAL A 23 4.35 7.72 -2.31
CA VAL A 23 4.15 8.21 -0.93
C VAL A 23 4.83 7.26 0.05
N TYR A 24 4.69 5.95 -0.13
CA TYR A 24 5.38 4.94 0.68
C TYR A 24 6.91 5.09 0.63
N ALA A 25 7.47 5.32 -0.56
CA ALA A 25 8.91 5.39 -0.76
C ALA A 25 9.54 6.69 -0.24
N ALA A 26 8.84 7.82 -0.41
CA ALA A 26 9.43 9.15 -0.29
C ALA A 26 8.88 10.00 0.87
N VAL A 27 7.80 9.59 1.51
CA VAL A 27 7.20 10.35 2.62
C VAL A 27 7.40 9.59 3.94
N PRO A 28 7.75 10.26 5.05
CA PRO A 28 7.97 9.59 6.33
C PRO A 28 6.73 8.82 6.75
N LEU A 29 6.89 7.56 7.17
CA LEU A 29 5.81 6.70 7.68
C LEU A 29 5.48 7.01 9.15
N PHE A 30 6.44 7.56 9.87
CA PHE A 30 6.28 7.98 11.27
C PHE A 30 6.60 9.47 11.41
N SER A 31 5.86 10.16 12.26
CA SER A 31 6.08 11.57 12.62
C SER A 31 7.33 11.75 13.49
N ILE A 32 7.74 10.69 14.18
CA ILE A 32 9.00 10.57 14.92
C ILE A 32 9.64 9.28 14.40
N PRO A 33 10.93 9.24 14.04
CA PRO A 33 11.58 8.04 13.52
C PRO A 33 11.64 6.96 14.61
N LEU A 34 10.60 6.14 14.67
CA LEU A 34 10.57 4.92 15.45
C LEU A 34 11.35 3.85 14.68
N PHE A 35 12.17 3.07 15.38
CA PHE A 35 12.98 1.97 14.83
C PHE A 35 14.15 2.38 13.90
N GLY A 36 14.51 3.66 13.82
CA GLY A 36 15.68 4.12 13.04
C GLY A 36 15.44 4.21 11.53
N PHE A 37 14.18 4.10 11.08
CA PHE A 37 13.77 4.23 9.69
C PHE A 37 12.65 5.26 9.56
N GLY A 38 12.74 6.15 8.57
CA GLY A 38 11.75 7.15 8.23
C GLY A 38 10.86 6.73 7.07
N TYR A 39 11.41 6.04 6.06
CA TYR A 39 10.74 5.83 4.76
C TYR A 39 10.62 4.35 4.39
N GLY A 40 9.62 4.00 3.56
CA GLY A 40 9.41 2.63 3.08
C GLY A 40 10.62 2.04 2.35
N TRP A 41 11.35 2.87 1.59
CA TRP A 41 12.55 2.43 0.86
C TRP A 41 13.72 2.07 1.78
N GLU A 42 13.79 2.66 2.98
CA GLU A 42 14.86 2.36 3.94
C GLU A 42 14.71 0.95 4.53
N TYR A 43 13.49 0.45 4.69
CA TYR A 43 13.24 -0.94 5.06
C TYR A 43 13.81 -1.88 4.00
N VAL A 44 13.50 -1.63 2.73
CA VAL A 44 14.00 -2.41 1.58
C VAL A 44 15.54 -2.40 1.53
N ALA A 45 16.15 -1.22 1.64
CA ALA A 45 17.60 -1.08 1.63
C ALA A 45 18.28 -1.81 2.79
N THR A 46 17.65 -1.85 3.96
CA THR A 46 18.20 -2.49 5.16
C THR A 46 18.20 -4.01 5.05
N PHE A 47 17.09 -4.62 4.66
CA PHE A 47 17.04 -6.08 4.46
C PHE A 47 17.97 -6.53 3.34
N PHE A 48 18.15 -5.70 2.30
CA PHE A 48 19.12 -5.95 1.25
C PHE A 48 20.56 -5.97 1.79
N LYS A 49 20.93 -5.03 2.66
CA LYS A 49 22.26 -4.97 3.29
C LYS A 49 22.54 -6.15 4.23
N ILE A 50 21.51 -6.64 4.93
CA ILE A 50 21.62 -7.76 5.89
C ILE A 50 21.59 -9.12 5.16
N GLY A 51 21.31 -9.15 3.85
CA GLY A 51 21.23 -10.38 3.06
C GLY A 51 19.95 -11.21 3.29
N LYS A 52 18.95 -10.62 3.96
CA LYS A 52 17.68 -11.27 4.30
C LYS A 52 16.60 -10.95 3.26
N TYR A 53 16.82 -11.38 2.01
CA TYR A 53 15.98 -10.99 0.87
C TYR A 53 14.52 -11.45 0.97
N LEU A 54 14.24 -12.61 1.58
CA LEU A 54 12.87 -13.10 1.72
C LEU A 54 12.06 -12.28 2.73
N GLU A 55 12.71 -11.74 3.76
CA GLU A 55 12.06 -10.89 4.78
C GLU A 55 11.69 -9.51 4.21
N MET A 56 12.24 -9.14 3.06
CA MET A 56 11.94 -7.89 2.34
C MET A 56 10.61 -7.94 1.58
N VAL A 57 10.12 -9.14 1.24
CA VAL A 57 8.95 -9.33 0.37
C VAL A 57 7.71 -8.57 0.85
N PRO A 58 7.35 -8.56 2.15
CA PRO A 58 6.21 -7.78 2.62
C PRO A 58 6.35 -6.27 2.36
N PHE A 59 7.55 -5.73 2.46
CA PHE A 59 7.83 -4.30 2.23
C PHE A 59 7.83 -3.93 0.74
N LEU A 60 7.91 -4.93 -0.15
CA LEU A 60 7.77 -4.74 -1.58
C LEU A 60 6.31 -4.76 -2.06
N MET A 61 5.35 -5.15 -1.21
CA MET A 61 3.94 -5.29 -1.60
C MET A 61 3.34 -4.04 -2.27
N PRO A 62 3.63 -2.79 -1.85
CA PRO A 62 3.17 -1.60 -2.57
C PRO A 62 3.66 -1.53 -4.03
N PHE A 63 4.91 -1.92 -4.27
CA PHE A 63 5.52 -1.91 -5.61
C PHE A 63 5.06 -3.09 -6.47
N ILE A 64 4.92 -4.28 -5.86
CA ILE A 64 4.38 -5.47 -6.53
C ILE A 64 2.93 -5.23 -6.93
N GLY A 65 2.13 -4.62 -6.04
CA GLY A 65 0.76 -4.23 -6.33
C GLY A 65 0.68 -3.26 -7.50
N LEU A 66 1.51 -2.20 -7.50
CA LEU A 66 1.61 -1.28 -8.64
C LEU A 66 1.94 -1.99 -9.95
N ALA A 67 3.03 -2.75 -10.00
CA ALA A 67 3.49 -3.41 -11.21
C ALA A 67 2.44 -4.40 -11.74
N GLY A 68 1.85 -5.18 -10.83
CA GLY A 68 0.83 -6.16 -11.17
C GLY A 68 -0.48 -5.51 -11.62
N THR A 69 -0.99 -4.49 -10.95
CA THR A 69 -2.21 -3.75 -11.35
C THR A 69 -2.02 -3.05 -12.69
N ALA A 70 -0.86 -2.41 -12.90
CA ALA A 70 -0.56 -1.79 -14.19
C ALA A 70 -0.51 -2.83 -15.32
N ALA A 71 0.25 -3.93 -15.14
CA ALA A 71 0.38 -4.97 -16.16
C ALA A 71 -0.95 -5.66 -16.50
N THR A 72 -1.77 -5.94 -15.48
CA THR A 72 -3.05 -6.63 -15.66
C THR A 72 -4.12 -5.76 -16.31
N LEU A 73 -4.23 -4.48 -15.92
CA LEU A 73 -5.24 -3.58 -16.48
C LEU A 73 -4.93 -3.14 -17.92
N VAL A 74 -3.66 -3.16 -18.34
CA VAL A 74 -3.30 -2.88 -19.73
C VAL A 74 -3.37 -4.12 -20.63
N THR A 75 -3.57 -5.32 -20.06
CA THR A 75 -3.66 -6.56 -20.82
C THR A 75 -5.09 -6.79 -21.29
N LYS A 76 -5.32 -7.26 -22.53
CA LYS A 76 -6.67 -7.47 -23.09
C LYS A 76 -7.38 -8.75 -22.60
N SER A 77 -6.83 -9.44 -21.60
CA SER A 77 -7.32 -10.74 -21.16
C SER A 77 -8.20 -10.59 -19.93
N ARG A 78 -9.41 -11.17 -19.97
CA ARG A 78 -10.35 -11.15 -18.85
C ARG A 78 -9.76 -11.75 -17.57
N GLY A 79 -8.96 -12.81 -17.69
CA GLY A 79 -8.26 -13.42 -16.56
C GLY A 79 -7.25 -12.45 -15.92
N ALA A 80 -6.58 -11.65 -16.74
CA ALA A 80 -5.67 -10.61 -16.26
C ALA A 80 -6.45 -9.50 -15.54
N HIS A 81 -7.59 -9.05 -16.08
CA HIS A 81 -8.42 -8.03 -15.43
C HIS A 81 -8.91 -8.47 -14.05
N VAL A 82 -9.33 -9.73 -13.86
CA VAL A 82 -9.68 -10.24 -12.52
C VAL A 82 -8.46 -10.23 -11.59
N LEU A 83 -7.29 -10.62 -12.09
CA LEU A 83 -6.05 -10.60 -11.33
C LEU A 83 -5.62 -9.18 -10.91
N SER A 84 -6.07 -8.14 -11.62
CA SER A 84 -5.82 -6.74 -11.22
C SER A 84 -6.37 -6.39 -9.85
N ILE A 85 -7.48 -7.02 -9.45
CA ILE A 85 -8.08 -6.86 -8.12
C ILE A 85 -7.14 -7.41 -7.05
N SER A 86 -6.57 -8.60 -7.28
CA SER A 86 -5.62 -9.22 -6.36
C SER A 86 -4.37 -8.37 -6.18
N PHE A 87 -3.80 -7.83 -7.27
CA PHE A 87 -2.65 -6.93 -7.18
C PHE A 87 -2.99 -5.59 -6.51
N ALA A 88 -4.18 -5.03 -6.78
CA ALA A 88 -4.63 -3.81 -6.11
C ALA A 88 -4.90 -4.02 -4.61
N ALA A 89 -5.17 -5.25 -4.20
CA ALA A 89 -5.35 -5.61 -2.79
C ALA A 89 -4.02 -5.72 -2.02
N LEU A 90 -2.88 -5.96 -2.67
CA LEU A 90 -1.60 -6.13 -1.96
C LEU A 90 -1.20 -4.88 -1.13
N PRO A 91 -1.20 -3.66 -1.70
CA PRO A 91 -0.89 -2.46 -0.91
C PRO A 91 -1.94 -2.24 0.19
N LEU A 92 -3.21 -2.52 -0.10
CA LEU A 92 -4.31 -2.41 0.87
C LEU A 92 -4.10 -3.34 2.07
N MET A 93 -3.74 -4.60 1.82
CA MET A 93 -3.44 -5.57 2.87
C MET A 93 -2.21 -5.16 3.68
N PHE A 94 -1.15 -4.70 3.02
CA PHE A 94 0.06 -4.23 3.68
C PHE A 94 -0.24 -3.08 4.65
N PHE A 95 -0.88 -2.00 4.18
CA PHE A 95 -1.19 -0.85 5.03
C PHE A 95 -2.24 -1.16 6.09
N GLY A 96 -3.25 -1.96 5.76
CA GLY A 96 -4.26 -2.40 6.72
C GLY A 96 -3.63 -3.21 7.86
N TYR A 97 -2.78 -4.18 7.53
CA TYR A 97 -2.06 -4.98 8.52
C TYR A 97 -1.06 -4.14 9.32
N PHE A 98 -0.34 -3.22 8.66
CA PHE A 98 0.59 -2.31 9.32
C PHE A 98 -0.11 -1.44 10.37
N VAL A 99 -1.23 -0.81 10.04
CA VAL A 99 -2.03 -0.01 10.98
C VAL A 99 -2.59 -0.90 12.10
N TYR A 100 -3.12 -2.08 11.76
CA TYR A 100 -3.63 -3.04 12.76
C TYR A 100 -2.54 -3.45 13.76
N MET A 101 -1.34 -3.78 13.29
CA MET A 101 -0.22 -4.16 14.15
C MET A 101 0.21 -3.05 15.10
N ILE A 102 0.27 -1.81 14.60
CA ILE A 102 0.62 -0.64 15.42
C ILE A 102 -0.48 -0.35 16.45
N ALA A 103 -1.74 -0.45 16.06
CA ALA A 103 -2.87 -0.30 16.98
C ALA A 103 -2.95 -1.40 18.04
N SER A 104 -2.52 -2.62 17.70
CA SER A 104 -2.53 -3.79 18.59
C SER A 104 -1.32 -3.86 19.52
N TYR A 105 -0.31 -3.02 19.31
CA TYR A 105 0.84 -2.96 20.21
C TYR A 105 0.35 -2.53 21.60
N PRO A 106 0.70 -3.25 22.69
CA PRO A 106 0.17 -2.97 24.01
C PRO A 106 0.45 -1.50 24.38
N GLN A 107 -0.62 -0.73 24.50
CA GLN A 107 -0.60 0.64 25.00
C GLN A 107 -0.37 0.55 26.51
N GLY A 108 0.88 0.28 26.90
CA GLY A 108 1.29 -0.12 28.25
C GLY A 108 0.44 0.51 29.35
N GLU A 109 -0.28 -0.33 30.09
CA GLU A 109 -0.63 0.00 31.45
C GLU A 109 0.63 -0.18 32.30
N ILE A 110 0.86 0.81 33.18
CA ILE A 110 1.95 0.92 34.16
C ILE A 110 3.22 1.59 33.63
N LEU A 111 3.30 2.91 33.82
CA LEU A 111 4.48 3.57 34.38
C LEU A 111 3.96 4.69 35.28
N GLY A 112 4.29 4.62 36.57
CA GLY A 112 3.92 5.62 37.56
C GLY A 112 4.51 6.99 37.25
N ALA A 113 3.92 8.02 37.86
CA ALA A 113 4.34 9.42 37.84
C ALA A 113 4.13 10.19 36.51
N GLY A 114 2.89 10.62 36.25
CA GLY A 114 2.61 11.89 35.56
C GLY A 114 3.01 12.06 34.09
N MET A 115 3.44 11.00 33.39
CA MET A 115 3.73 11.06 31.96
C MET A 115 2.49 10.70 31.13
N GLU A 116 2.07 11.59 30.22
CA GLU A 116 0.97 11.33 29.29
C GLU A 116 1.30 10.15 28.37
N LYS A 117 0.38 9.18 28.28
CA LYS A 117 0.49 8.02 27.39
C LYS A 117 0.35 8.49 25.94
N ILE A 118 1.48 8.62 25.22
CA ILE A 118 1.44 8.84 23.78
C ILE A 118 1.09 7.50 23.11
N SER A 119 -0.09 7.40 22.51
CA SER A 119 -0.46 6.22 21.72
C SER A 119 0.52 6.07 20.55
N ILE A 120 1.07 4.87 20.33
CA ILE A 120 1.96 4.62 19.17
C ILE A 120 1.21 4.90 17.86
N LEU A 121 -0.12 4.78 17.82
CA LEU A 121 -0.91 5.18 16.66
C LEU A 121 -0.77 6.67 16.34
N SER A 122 -0.62 7.53 17.35
CA SER A 122 -0.43 8.98 17.16
C SER A 122 0.95 9.34 16.60
N THR A 123 1.88 8.38 16.58
CA THR A 123 3.20 8.54 15.98
C THR A 123 3.21 8.22 14.48
N LEU A 124 2.13 7.63 13.94
CA LEU A 124 1.99 7.43 12.50
C LEU A 124 1.87 8.77 11.78
N SER A 125 2.58 8.90 10.68
CA SER A 125 2.48 10.05 9.80
C SER A 125 1.18 10.00 8.98
N TRP A 126 0.75 11.17 8.49
CA TRP A 126 -0.38 11.30 7.57
C TRP A 126 -0.22 10.43 6.30
N SER A 127 1.02 10.12 5.91
CA SER A 127 1.37 9.32 4.75
C SER A 127 0.78 7.91 4.80
N VAL A 128 0.73 7.29 5.99
CA VAL A 128 0.19 5.94 6.19
C VAL A 128 -1.32 5.94 5.90
N TRP A 129 -2.02 6.94 6.39
CA TRP A 129 -3.45 7.12 6.16
C TRP A 129 -3.75 7.44 4.69
N ALA A 130 -2.93 8.29 4.06
CA ALA A 130 -3.02 8.59 2.64
C ALA A 130 -2.80 7.34 1.77
N CYS A 131 -1.77 6.55 2.07
CA CYS A 131 -1.50 5.28 1.41
C CYS A 131 -2.65 4.29 1.56
N LEU A 132 -3.24 4.19 2.76
CA LEU A 132 -4.40 3.32 3.00
C LEU A 132 -5.62 3.78 2.18
N ALA A 133 -5.94 5.08 2.18
CA ALA A 133 -7.05 5.64 1.43
C ALA A 133 -6.87 5.47 -0.09
N LEU A 134 -5.67 5.74 -0.61
CA LEU A 134 -5.35 5.54 -2.02
C LEU A 134 -5.38 4.06 -2.42
N SER A 135 -4.94 3.16 -1.54
CA SER A 135 -5.02 1.71 -1.77
C SER A 135 -6.48 1.23 -1.83
N LEU A 136 -7.35 1.73 -0.95
CA LEU A 136 -8.79 1.48 -0.99
C LEU A 136 -9.42 1.99 -2.30
N ALA A 137 -9.05 3.20 -2.73
CA ALA A 137 -9.53 3.77 -3.98
C ALA A 137 -9.07 2.94 -5.18
N ALA A 138 -7.79 2.58 -5.25
CA ALA A 138 -7.25 1.72 -6.30
C ALA A 138 -7.97 0.37 -6.38
N PHE A 139 -8.21 -0.26 -5.23
CA PHE A 139 -8.96 -1.52 -5.14
C PHE A 139 -10.40 -1.37 -5.63
N ALA A 140 -11.13 -0.35 -5.16
CA ALA A 140 -12.51 -0.09 -5.57
C ALA A 140 -12.61 0.18 -7.08
N VAL A 141 -11.67 0.93 -7.66
CA VAL A 141 -11.62 1.20 -9.10
C VAL A 141 -11.31 -0.08 -9.89
N ALA A 142 -10.39 -0.93 -9.41
CA ALA A 142 -10.11 -2.22 -10.04
C ALA A 142 -11.36 -3.13 -10.07
N VAL A 143 -12.09 -3.22 -8.94
CA VAL A 143 -13.35 -3.95 -8.85
C VAL A 143 -14.41 -3.37 -9.80
N ALA A 144 -14.59 -2.06 -9.81
CA ALA A 144 -15.54 -1.38 -10.69
C ALA A 144 -15.20 -1.62 -12.17
N ASN A 145 -13.92 -1.63 -12.53
CA ASN A 145 -13.48 -1.88 -13.90
C ASN A 145 -13.83 -3.32 -14.34
N VAL A 146 -13.52 -4.31 -13.50
CA VAL A 146 -13.87 -5.72 -13.76
C VAL A 146 -15.39 -5.92 -13.83
N TYR A 147 -16.15 -5.26 -12.95
CA TYR A 147 -17.62 -5.32 -12.98
C TYR A 147 -18.19 -4.74 -14.28
N LYS A 148 -17.69 -3.57 -14.70
CA LYS A 148 -18.12 -2.92 -15.95
C LYS A 148 -17.81 -3.79 -17.17
N GLU A 149 -16.62 -4.39 -17.21
CA GLU A 149 -16.23 -5.29 -18.30
C GLU A 149 -17.12 -6.55 -18.35
N ASN A 150 -17.55 -7.06 -17.19
CA ASN A 150 -18.49 -8.17 -17.13
C ASN A 150 -19.92 -7.80 -17.53
N LYS A 151 -20.36 -6.55 -17.28
CA LYS A 151 -21.71 -6.05 -17.59
C LYS A 151 -21.90 -5.64 -19.05
N ASN A 152 -20.86 -5.15 -19.73
CA ASN A 152 -20.90 -4.78 -21.15
C ASN A 152 -20.85 -5.99 -22.10
N LYS A 153 -21.37 -7.13 -21.65
CA LYS A 153 -21.64 -8.32 -22.44
C LYS A 153 -23.10 -8.34 -22.84
#